data_AF-A0AAW1ULS1-F1
#
_entry.id   AF-A0AAW1ULS1-F1
#
_cell.length_a   1.000
_cell.length_b   1.000
_cell.length_c   1.000
_cell.angle_alpha   90.00
_cell.angle_beta   90.00
_cell.angle_gamma   90.00
#
_symmetry.space_group_name_H-M   'P 1'
#
loop_
_entity.id
_entity.type
_entity.pdbx_description
1 polymer ?
#
loop_
_entity_poly.entity_id
_entity_poly.type
_entity_poly.pdbx_seq_one_letter_code
_entity_poly.pdbx_strand_id
1 'polypeptide(L)'
;MIILSICCFIGAAVISGNLYFTIEAINYGILSLFLVTLVWRIILLLEEYTIHFSSRYNNCYGKLLPHIFYFPLKSSVLFCLSLSTFVIFFMQHGFIDNKKFDIVQMALILCGIHFLRINIGLEEAPIFQSLRIAENNELDYGSALAHLYFYGYLKIILPKSGKDDKNLIELIETYSDSNKVIFPVPKLFVLIPKSCICHVSLKDNNFPNIEDSKDLDAIIQKVAGVNRLYRNSVYKIIDENKGTFYVCAEFATPLLRLKQRMEFSGSDAVCLSHQKDEIVLKFYLTLNKLLELHPEFRDFCSLIYYDDLDDRGHFRDLSRILLSQISKLRRSNKSKEKAE
;
A
#
# COMPACT_ATOMS: atom_id res chain seq x y z
N MET A 1 -7.56 -8.31 -22.50
CA MET A 1 -8.95 -8.51 -22.01
C MET A 1 -9.99 -8.20 -23.09
N ILE A 2 -9.96 -7.03 -23.75
CA ILE A 2 -10.89 -6.72 -24.87
C ILE A 2 -10.79 -7.73 -26.02
N ILE A 3 -9.56 -8.08 -26.43
CA ILE A 3 -9.31 -9.07 -27.49
C ILE A 3 -9.94 -10.43 -27.14
N LEU A 4 -9.86 -10.85 -25.87
CA LEU A 4 -10.45 -12.11 -25.40
C LEU A 4 -11.99 -12.08 -25.49
N SER A 5 -12.61 -10.95 -25.13
CA SER A 5 -14.06 -10.76 -25.30
C SER A 5 -14.48 -10.89 -26.77
N ILE A 6 -13.74 -10.25 -27.69
CA ILE A 6 -13.99 -10.33 -29.13
C ILE A 6 -13.80 -11.76 -29.65
N CYS A 7 -12.73 -12.46 -29.23
CA CYS A 7 -12.50 -13.86 -29.61
C CYS A 7 -13.65 -14.78 -29.15
N CYS A 8 -14.15 -14.59 -27.93
CA CYS A 8 -15.30 -15.33 -27.43
C CYS A 8 -16.57 -15.10 -28.28
N PHE A 9 -16.85 -13.84 -28.66
CA PHE A 9 -17.99 -13.50 -29.50
C PHE A 9 -17.87 -14.04 -30.92
N ILE A 10 -16.68 -13.97 -31.53
CA ILE A 10 -16.41 -14.57 -32.85
C ILE A 10 -16.58 -16.09 -32.78
N GLY A 11 -16.03 -16.75 -31.75
CA GLY A 11 -16.20 -18.19 -31.54
C GLY A 11 -17.68 -18.59 -31.41
N ALA A 12 -18.47 -17.82 -30.65
CA ALA A 12 -19.91 -18.05 -30.53
C ALA A 12 -20.66 -17.87 -31.85
N ALA A 13 -20.25 -16.93 -32.71
CA ALA A 13 -20.85 -16.70 -34.02
C ALA A 13 -20.50 -17.81 -35.03
N VAL A 14 -19.28 -18.36 -34.96
CA VAL A 14 -18.86 -19.49 -35.80
C VAL A 14 -19.64 -20.76 -35.42
N ILE A 15 -19.82 -21.02 -34.12
CA ILE A 15 -20.53 -22.21 -33.64
C ILE A 15 -22.03 -22.15 -33.94
N SER A 16 -22.65 -20.97 -33.82
CA SER A 16 -24.08 -20.83 -34.08
C SER A 16 -24.44 -20.94 -35.55
N GLY A 17 -23.48 -20.71 -36.46
CA GLY A 17 -23.72 -20.56 -37.90
C GLY A 17 -24.66 -19.40 -38.26
N ASN A 18 -25.05 -18.59 -37.27
CA ASN A 18 -26.03 -17.52 -37.41
C ASN A 18 -25.57 -16.29 -36.64
N LEU A 19 -24.94 -15.38 -37.37
CA LEU A 19 -24.40 -14.14 -36.83
C LEU A 19 -25.50 -13.26 -36.19
N TYR A 20 -26.69 -13.21 -36.80
CA TYR A 20 -27.82 -12.42 -36.31
C TYR A 20 -28.21 -12.85 -34.89
N PHE A 21 -28.41 -14.15 -34.69
CA PHE A 21 -28.81 -14.72 -33.41
C PHE A 21 -27.73 -14.51 -32.32
N THR A 22 -26.45 -14.61 -32.68
CA THR A 22 -25.36 -14.36 -31.75
C THR A 22 -25.26 -12.88 -31.34
N ILE A 23 -25.47 -11.94 -32.26
CA ILE A 23 -25.50 -10.50 -31.94
C ILE A 23 -26.63 -10.18 -30.97
N GLU A 24 -27.81 -10.76 -31.18
CA GLU A 24 -28.97 -10.55 -30.33
C GLU A 24 -28.75 -11.10 -28.91
N ALA A 25 -28.19 -12.29 -28.80
CA ALA A 25 -27.83 -12.89 -27.51
C ALA A 25 -26.76 -12.08 -26.75
N ILE A 26 -25.76 -11.54 -27.45
CA ILE A 26 -24.76 -10.63 -26.86
C ILE A 26 -25.46 -9.37 -26.36
N ASN A 27 -26.39 -8.80 -27.12
CA ASN A 27 -27.12 -7.60 -26.74
C ASN A 27 -27.96 -7.80 -25.46
N TYR A 28 -28.69 -8.92 -25.37
CA TYR A 28 -29.39 -9.30 -24.13
C TYR A 28 -28.44 -9.47 -22.96
N GLY A 29 -27.28 -10.10 -23.21
CA GLY A 29 -26.23 -10.25 -22.21
C GLY A 29 -25.73 -8.92 -21.67
N ILE A 30 -25.47 -7.94 -22.55
CA ILE A 30 -25.05 -6.59 -22.19
C ILE A 30 -26.17 -5.89 -21.38
N LEU A 31 -27.42 -5.91 -21.86
CA LEU A 31 -28.54 -5.29 -21.14
C LEU A 31 -28.78 -5.93 -19.77
N SER A 32 -28.63 -7.26 -19.67
CA SER A 32 -28.73 -7.97 -18.38
C SER A 32 -27.63 -7.57 -17.41
N LEU A 33 -26.41 -7.33 -17.90
CA LEU A 33 -25.30 -6.82 -17.08
C LEU A 33 -25.61 -5.43 -16.50
N PHE A 34 -26.18 -4.54 -17.31
CA PHE A 34 -26.63 -3.22 -16.85
C PHE A 34 -27.77 -3.33 -15.84
N LEU A 35 -28.73 -4.22 -16.07
CA LEU A 35 -29.85 -4.46 -15.15
C LEU A 35 -29.37 -4.96 -13.79
N VAL A 36 -28.51 -5.99 -13.77
CA VAL A 36 -27.92 -6.52 -12.53
C VAL A 36 -27.13 -5.43 -11.79
N THR A 37 -26.34 -4.64 -12.53
CA THR A 37 -25.60 -3.51 -11.93
C THR A 37 -26.53 -2.45 -11.35
N LEU A 38 -27.65 -2.16 -12.01
CA LEU A 38 -28.64 -1.20 -11.53
C LEU A 38 -29.33 -1.70 -10.25
N VAL A 39 -29.75 -2.97 -10.23
CA VAL A 39 -30.35 -3.61 -9.04
C VAL A 39 -29.38 -3.55 -7.86
N TRP A 40 -28.11 -3.92 -8.09
CA TRP A 40 -27.07 -3.83 -7.07
C TRP A 40 -26.89 -2.41 -6.53
N ARG A 41 -26.86 -1.40 -7.41
CA ARG A 41 -26.75 0.02 -7.00
C ARG A 41 -27.99 0.51 -6.25
N ILE A 42 -29.18 -0.01 -6.53
CA ILE A 42 -30.39 0.30 -5.76
C ILE A 42 -30.30 -0.30 -4.36
N ILE A 43 -29.78 -1.52 -4.22
CA ILE A 43 -29.54 -2.13 -2.90
C ILE A 43 -28.56 -1.27 -2.09
N LEU A 44 -27.44 -0.86 -2.71
CA LEU A 44 -26.47 0.03 -2.07
C LEU A 44 -27.05 1.40 -1.72
N LEU A 45 -27.96 1.94 -2.55
CA LEU A 45 -28.67 3.17 -2.23
C LEU A 45 -29.50 3.04 -0.95
N LEU A 46 -30.19 1.91 -0.77
CA LEU A 46 -30.98 1.67 0.44
C LEU A 46 -30.09 1.59 1.68
N GLU A 47 -28.96 0.89 1.59
CA GLU A 47 -27.98 0.80 2.68
C GLU A 47 -27.37 2.17 3.01
N GLU A 48 -26.86 2.88 2.01
CA GLU A 48 -26.24 4.20 2.21
C GLU A 48 -27.25 5.24 2.71
N TYR A 49 -28.50 5.19 2.26
CA TYR A 49 -29.55 6.08 2.72
C TYR A 49 -29.92 5.83 4.19
N THR A 50 -30.01 4.57 4.60
CA THR A 50 -30.44 4.22 5.96
C THR A 50 -29.33 4.40 6.99
N ILE A 51 -28.09 4.07 6.65
CA ILE A 51 -26.96 4.03 7.61
C ILE A 51 -26.05 5.27 7.50
N HIS A 52 -25.79 5.75 6.27
CA HIS A 52 -24.70 6.69 6.01
C HIS A 52 -25.14 8.08 5.51
N PHE A 53 -26.45 8.31 5.36
CA PHE A 53 -26.96 9.55 4.77
C PHE A 53 -26.55 10.81 5.54
N SER A 54 -26.64 10.75 6.87
CA SER A 54 -26.24 11.86 7.74
C SER A 54 -24.71 11.97 7.84
N SER A 55 -24.01 10.85 8.05
CA SER A 55 -22.57 10.84 8.34
C SER A 55 -21.66 11.07 7.13
N ARG A 56 -22.03 10.60 5.93
CA ARG A 56 -21.23 10.74 4.70
C ARG A 56 -21.74 11.83 3.76
N TYR A 57 -23.06 12.04 3.71
CA TYR A 57 -23.67 12.92 2.69
C TYR A 57 -24.32 14.18 3.27
N ASN A 58 -24.23 14.41 4.60
CA ASN A 58 -24.83 15.56 5.29
C ASN A 58 -26.31 15.77 4.91
N ASN A 59 -27.08 14.69 4.80
CA ASN A 59 -28.48 14.70 4.38
C ASN A 59 -28.76 15.31 2.99
N CYS A 60 -27.76 15.32 2.10
CA CYS A 60 -27.86 15.90 0.77
C CYS A 60 -27.98 14.84 -0.33
N TYR A 61 -29.16 14.72 -0.94
CA TYR A 61 -29.39 13.83 -2.08
C TYR A 61 -28.53 14.16 -3.31
N GLY A 62 -28.20 15.44 -3.50
CA GLY A 62 -27.33 15.90 -4.59
C GLY A 62 -25.89 15.37 -4.48
N LYS A 63 -25.48 14.87 -3.32
CA LYS A 63 -24.22 14.15 -3.13
C LYS A 63 -24.41 12.64 -3.23
N LEU A 64 -25.47 12.10 -2.63
CA LEU A 64 -25.77 10.66 -2.59
C LEU A 64 -26.01 10.06 -3.99
N LEU A 65 -26.91 10.67 -4.78
CA LEU A 65 -27.32 10.08 -6.06
C LEU A 65 -26.18 10.04 -7.10
N PRO A 66 -25.40 11.11 -7.33
CA PRO A 66 -24.25 11.03 -8.23
C PRO A 66 -23.16 10.07 -7.74
N HIS A 67 -23.02 9.90 -6.43
CA HIS A 67 -22.03 8.98 -5.85
C HIS A 67 -22.35 7.51 -6.16
N ILE A 68 -23.63 7.16 -6.24
CA ILE A 68 -24.12 5.79 -6.50
C ILE A 68 -24.38 5.54 -7.99
N PHE A 69 -24.95 6.51 -8.71
CA PHE A 69 -25.37 6.36 -10.11
C PHE A 69 -24.38 6.95 -11.11
N TYR A 70 -23.10 7.07 -10.75
CA TYR A 70 -22.05 7.44 -11.70
C TYR A 70 -21.77 6.31 -12.69
N PHE A 71 -21.85 6.60 -13.99
CA PHE A 71 -21.43 5.69 -15.06
C PHE A 71 -20.37 6.37 -15.93
N PRO A 72 -19.23 5.69 -16.18
CA PRO A 72 -18.23 6.18 -17.14
C PRO A 72 -18.83 6.37 -18.54
N LEU A 73 -18.29 7.32 -19.31
CA LEU A 73 -18.75 7.63 -20.66
C LEU A 73 -18.80 6.38 -21.57
N LYS A 74 -17.77 5.52 -21.50
CA LYS A 74 -17.69 4.24 -22.21
C LYS A 74 -18.89 3.33 -21.93
N SER A 75 -19.33 3.25 -20.67
CA SER A 75 -20.48 2.46 -20.24
C SER A 75 -21.79 3.05 -20.75
N SER A 76 -21.95 4.36 -20.62
CA SER A 76 -23.16 5.05 -21.06
C SER A 76 -23.36 4.95 -22.57
N VAL A 77 -22.28 5.10 -23.36
CA VAL A 77 -22.31 4.92 -24.81
C VAL A 77 -22.69 3.49 -25.17
N LEU A 78 -22.07 2.49 -24.53
CA LEU A 78 -22.40 1.09 -24.79
C LEU A 78 -23.86 0.77 -24.43
N PHE A 79 -24.36 1.28 -23.31
CA PHE A 79 -25.76 1.12 -22.91
C PHE A 79 -26.70 1.70 -23.96
N CYS A 80 -26.47 2.93 -24.40
CA CYS A 80 -27.29 3.58 -25.42
C CYS A 80 -27.29 2.82 -26.75
N LEU A 81 -26.14 2.27 -27.17
CA LEU A 81 -26.02 1.44 -28.37
C LEU A 81 -26.75 0.10 -28.21
N SER A 82 -26.62 -0.55 -27.05
CA SER A 82 -27.32 -1.82 -26.76
C SER A 82 -28.85 -1.62 -26.71
N LEU A 83 -29.30 -0.50 -26.14
CA LEU A 83 -30.71 -0.16 -26.04
C LEU A 83 -31.29 0.20 -27.41
N SER A 84 -30.58 0.99 -28.21
CA SER A 84 -31.05 1.38 -29.55
C SER A 84 -31.13 0.16 -30.48
N THR A 85 -30.13 -0.71 -30.45
CA THR A 85 -30.16 -1.97 -31.22
C THR A 85 -31.30 -2.87 -30.74
N PHE A 86 -31.53 -3.00 -29.43
CA PHE A 86 -32.66 -3.77 -28.89
C PHE A 86 -34.02 -3.23 -29.38
N VAL A 87 -34.23 -1.91 -29.34
CA VAL A 87 -35.48 -1.30 -29.83
C VAL A 87 -35.66 -1.54 -31.33
N ILE A 88 -34.61 -1.39 -32.14
CA ILE A 88 -34.67 -1.65 -33.58
C ILE A 88 -35.05 -3.11 -33.86
N PHE A 89 -34.40 -4.06 -33.18
CA PHE A 89 -34.71 -5.48 -33.34
C PHE A 89 -36.14 -5.81 -32.91
N PHE A 90 -36.57 -5.27 -31.77
CA PHE A 90 -37.91 -5.46 -31.25
C PHE A 90 -38.99 -4.96 -32.24
N MET A 91 -38.76 -3.79 -32.83
CA MET A 91 -39.70 -3.20 -33.80
C MET A 91 -39.75 -3.97 -35.12
N GLN A 92 -38.65 -4.61 -35.53
CA GLN A 92 -38.56 -5.33 -36.80
C GLN A 92 -39.03 -6.79 -36.72
N HIS A 93 -38.73 -7.50 -35.62
CA HIS A 93 -38.88 -8.96 -35.54
C HIS A 93 -39.73 -9.43 -34.36
N GLY A 94 -40.16 -8.54 -33.46
CA GLY A 94 -40.88 -8.92 -32.23
C GLY A 94 -39.99 -9.66 -31.23
N PHE A 95 -40.59 -10.45 -30.33
CA PHE A 95 -39.85 -11.32 -29.42
C PHE A 95 -39.32 -12.56 -30.15
N ILE A 96 -38.08 -12.96 -29.88
CA ILE A 96 -37.45 -14.17 -30.45
C ILE A 96 -38.36 -15.40 -30.28
N ASP A 97 -38.59 -16.10 -31.39
CA ASP A 97 -39.14 -17.46 -31.42
C ASP A 97 -38.19 -18.47 -30.75
N ASN A 98 -38.76 -19.42 -29.99
CA ASN A 98 -38.09 -20.48 -29.21
C ASN A 98 -36.98 -21.26 -29.97
N LYS A 99 -35.80 -20.66 -30.15
CA LYS A 99 -34.61 -21.30 -30.70
C LYS A 99 -33.71 -21.79 -29.57
N LYS A 100 -33.27 -23.04 -29.68
CA LYS A 100 -32.40 -23.69 -28.69
C LYS A 100 -30.97 -23.17 -28.85
N PHE A 101 -30.40 -22.67 -27.76
CA PHE A 101 -28.99 -22.34 -27.69
C PHE A 101 -28.15 -23.61 -27.49
N ASP A 102 -27.00 -23.67 -28.17
CA ASP A 102 -25.96 -24.65 -27.85
C ASP A 102 -25.26 -24.26 -26.54
N ILE A 103 -24.96 -25.23 -25.68
CA ILE A 103 -24.28 -25.01 -24.39
C ILE A 103 -22.91 -24.34 -24.59
N VAL A 104 -22.17 -24.73 -25.63
CA VAL A 104 -20.85 -24.16 -25.95
C VAL A 104 -20.98 -22.71 -26.41
N GLN A 105 -22.02 -22.40 -27.20
CA GLN A 105 -22.34 -21.03 -27.61
C GLN A 105 -22.65 -20.15 -26.40
N MET A 106 -23.47 -20.65 -25.47
CA MET A 106 -23.81 -19.91 -24.24
C MET A 106 -22.59 -19.65 -23.36
N ALA A 107 -21.74 -20.66 -23.18
CA ALA A 107 -20.51 -20.52 -22.39
C ALA A 107 -19.59 -19.43 -22.98
N LEU A 108 -19.40 -19.41 -24.29
CA LEU A 108 -18.58 -18.40 -24.97
C LEU A 108 -19.18 -16.99 -24.83
N ILE A 109 -20.50 -16.84 -24.97
CA ILE A 109 -21.16 -15.54 -24.79
C ILE A 109 -20.99 -15.05 -23.35
N LEU A 110 -21.19 -15.91 -22.35
CA LEU A 110 -21.00 -15.57 -20.94
C LEU A 110 -19.55 -15.17 -20.63
N CYS A 111 -18.56 -15.91 -21.13
CA CYS A 111 -17.15 -15.54 -21.01
C CYS A 111 -16.86 -14.18 -21.68
N GLY A 112 -17.40 -13.96 -22.87
CA GLY A 112 -17.27 -12.71 -23.60
C GLY A 112 -17.83 -11.52 -22.82
N ILE A 113 -19.02 -11.66 -22.23
CA ILE A 113 -19.66 -10.66 -21.37
C ILE A 113 -18.85 -10.42 -20.10
N HIS A 114 -18.34 -11.48 -19.46
CA HIS A 114 -17.51 -11.35 -18.26
C HIS A 114 -16.23 -10.54 -18.55
N PHE A 115 -15.52 -10.84 -19.63
CA PHE A 115 -14.35 -10.05 -20.03
C PHE A 115 -14.72 -8.62 -20.42
N LEU A 116 -15.88 -8.43 -21.07
CA LEU A 116 -16.37 -7.11 -21.43
C LEU A 116 -16.64 -6.25 -20.18
N ARG A 117 -17.29 -6.81 -19.15
CA ARG A 117 -17.56 -6.17 -17.85
C ARG A 117 -16.32 -5.54 -17.24
N ILE A 118 -15.19 -6.26 -17.25
CA ILE A 118 -13.91 -5.78 -16.70
C ILE A 118 -13.42 -4.51 -17.41
N ASN A 119 -13.71 -4.34 -18.70
CA ASN A 119 -13.23 -3.20 -19.49
C ASN A 119 -14.19 -2.00 -19.47
N ILE A 120 -15.50 -2.25 -19.38
CA ILE A 120 -16.53 -1.20 -19.41
C ILE A 120 -16.44 -0.30 -18.18
N GLY A 121 -15.96 -0.79 -17.04
CA GLY A 121 -15.84 0.04 -15.83
C GLY A 121 -17.17 0.27 -15.10
N LEU A 122 -18.08 -0.70 -15.15
CA LEU A 122 -19.37 -0.63 -14.43
C LEU A 122 -19.21 -0.52 -12.90
N GLU A 123 -18.03 -0.87 -12.38
CA GLU A 123 -17.65 -0.81 -10.97
C GLU A 123 -16.83 0.46 -10.62
N GLU A 124 -16.70 1.44 -11.52
CA GLU A 124 -15.90 2.65 -11.29
C GLU A 124 -16.63 3.77 -10.52
N ALA A 125 -17.83 3.52 -10.00
CA ALA A 125 -18.56 4.53 -9.22
C ALA A 125 -17.86 4.86 -7.89
N PRO A 126 -17.89 6.13 -7.42
CA PRO A 126 -17.28 6.53 -6.15
C PRO A 126 -17.71 5.70 -4.93
N ILE A 127 -18.97 5.22 -4.92
CA ILE A 127 -19.45 4.30 -3.88
C ILE A 127 -18.64 3.00 -3.84
N PHE A 128 -18.27 2.43 -4.98
CA PHE A 128 -17.43 1.21 -5.02
C PHE A 128 -16.01 1.50 -4.57
N GLN A 129 -15.49 2.71 -4.75
CA GLN A 129 -14.21 3.09 -4.15
C GLN A 129 -14.32 3.23 -2.63
N SER A 130 -15.41 3.80 -2.12
CA SER A 130 -15.64 3.91 -0.68
C SER A 130 -15.84 2.53 -0.03
N LEU A 131 -16.61 1.65 -0.67
CA LEU A 131 -16.76 0.25 -0.29
C LEU A 131 -15.42 -0.48 -0.41
N ARG A 132 -14.65 -0.29 -1.47
CA ARG A 132 -13.32 -0.87 -1.61
C ARG A 132 -12.33 -0.33 -0.57
N ILE A 133 -12.41 0.93 -0.17
CA ILE A 133 -11.61 1.44 0.96
C ILE A 133 -12.06 0.79 2.27
N ALA A 134 -13.37 0.54 2.43
CA ALA A 134 -13.94 -0.13 3.60
C ALA A 134 -13.70 -1.66 3.62
N GLU A 135 -13.62 -2.31 2.45
CA GLU A 135 -13.58 -3.76 2.26
C GLU A 135 -12.20 -4.29 1.83
N ASN A 136 -11.37 -3.50 1.13
CA ASN A 136 -10.08 -3.92 0.53
C ASN A 136 -9.13 -2.75 0.10
N ASN A 137 -8.19 -2.39 0.99
CA ASN A 137 -6.76 -2.18 0.71
C ASN A 137 -6.27 -1.27 -0.45
N GLU A 138 -7.01 -0.25 -0.92
CA GLU A 138 -6.36 0.79 -1.77
C GLU A 138 -5.48 1.77 -0.99
N LEU A 139 -5.75 1.90 0.31
CA LEU A 139 -4.77 2.32 1.30
C LEU A 139 -4.19 1.06 1.92
N ASP A 140 -3.27 0.39 1.21
CA ASP A 140 -2.61 -0.78 1.76
C ASP A 140 -1.93 -0.42 3.09
N TYR A 141 -2.09 -1.28 4.10
CA TYR A 141 -1.70 -0.99 5.50
C TYR A 141 -0.22 -0.61 5.59
N GLY A 142 0.64 -1.27 4.81
CA GLY A 142 2.08 -1.02 4.79
C GLY A 142 2.43 0.38 4.27
N SER A 143 1.82 0.80 3.18
CA SER A 143 1.98 2.14 2.60
C SER A 143 1.47 3.21 3.53
N ALA A 144 0.32 3.00 4.17
CA ALA A 144 -0.21 3.94 5.16
C ALA A 144 0.76 4.13 6.33
N LEU A 145 1.29 3.04 6.90
CA LEU A 145 2.31 3.08 7.96
C LEU A 145 3.57 3.83 7.51
N ALA A 146 4.01 3.63 6.26
CA ALA A 146 5.19 4.31 5.72
C ALA A 146 4.99 5.83 5.60
N HIS A 147 3.83 6.27 5.10
CA HIS A 147 3.51 7.70 5.01
C HIS A 147 3.43 8.35 6.39
N LEU A 148 2.79 7.69 7.35
CA LEU A 148 2.68 8.19 8.73
C LEU A 148 4.05 8.32 9.39
N TYR A 149 4.93 7.34 9.22
CA TYR A 149 6.29 7.40 9.79
C TYR A 149 7.16 8.43 9.08
N PHE A 150 7.07 8.54 7.75
CA PHE A 150 7.84 9.53 7.02
C PHE A 150 7.42 10.97 7.36
N TYR A 151 6.15 11.32 7.17
CA TYR A 151 5.67 12.69 7.38
C TYR A 151 5.50 13.05 8.86
N GLY A 152 5.17 12.07 9.71
CA GLY A 152 4.96 12.28 11.13
C GLY A 152 6.23 12.20 11.98
N TYR A 153 7.35 11.73 11.43
CA TYR A 153 8.59 11.58 12.18
C TYR A 153 9.85 11.88 11.35
N LEU A 154 10.19 11.09 10.34
CA LEU A 154 11.49 11.25 9.64
C LEU A 154 11.68 12.64 9.02
N LYS A 155 10.65 13.18 8.38
CA LYS A 155 10.67 14.53 7.80
C LYS A 155 10.90 15.63 8.84
N ILE A 156 10.59 15.36 10.11
CA ILE A 156 10.74 16.31 11.22
C ILE A 156 12.15 16.27 11.79
N ILE A 157 12.72 15.07 11.92
CA ILE A 157 13.98 14.84 12.66
C ILE A 157 15.24 14.78 11.79
N LEU A 158 15.12 14.43 10.51
CA LEU A 158 16.28 14.27 9.62
C LEU A 158 16.86 15.62 9.14
N PRO A 159 16.07 16.53 8.52
CA PRO A 159 16.59 17.82 8.06
C PRO A 159 16.75 18.83 9.20
N LYS A 160 17.31 20.00 8.86
CA LYS A 160 17.36 21.16 9.75
C LYS A 160 15.94 21.60 10.14
N SER A 161 15.60 21.54 11.43
CA SER A 161 14.25 21.91 11.93
C SER A 161 14.07 23.42 12.19
N GLY A 162 14.87 24.29 11.58
CA GLY A 162 14.77 25.74 11.83
C GLY A 162 15.99 26.51 11.36
N LYS A 163 16.05 27.81 11.67
CA LYS A 163 17.25 28.64 11.38
C LYS A 163 18.40 28.33 12.35
N ASP A 164 18.09 28.00 13.60
CA ASP A 164 19.07 27.80 14.68
C ASP A 164 19.21 26.32 15.13
N ASP A 165 18.36 25.43 14.63
CA ASP A 165 18.38 24.01 15.03
C ASP A 165 19.40 23.21 14.24
N LYS A 166 20.07 22.26 14.92
CA LYS A 166 20.97 21.31 14.28
C LYS A 166 20.19 20.22 13.54
N ASN A 167 20.67 19.80 12.37
CA ASN A 167 20.16 18.59 11.72
C ASN A 167 20.73 17.33 12.40
N LEU A 168 20.20 16.14 12.07
CA LEU A 168 20.63 14.90 12.71
C LEU A 168 22.15 14.62 12.57
N ILE A 169 22.74 14.92 11.40
CA ILE A 169 24.17 14.69 11.18
C ILE A 169 25.00 15.62 12.08
N GLU A 170 24.62 16.89 12.18
CA GLU A 170 25.28 17.86 13.08
C GLU A 170 25.15 17.46 14.56
N LEU A 171 24.03 16.83 14.95
CA LEU A 171 23.87 16.25 16.29
C LEU A 171 24.82 15.06 16.50
N ILE A 172 24.97 14.18 15.52
CA ILE A 172 25.91 13.05 15.56
C ILE A 172 27.35 13.58 15.64
N GLU A 173 27.72 14.58 14.85
CA GLU A 173 29.05 15.20 14.86
C GLU A 173 29.35 15.84 16.22
N THR A 174 28.42 16.62 16.76
CA THR A 174 28.53 17.23 18.10
C THR A 174 28.74 16.15 19.17
N TYR A 175 28.00 15.05 19.08
CA TYR A 175 28.16 13.92 19.99
C TYR A 175 29.52 13.24 19.82
N SER A 176 29.97 13.06 18.58
CA SER A 176 31.27 12.47 18.22
C SER A 176 32.42 13.25 18.86
N ASP A 177 32.40 14.58 18.71
CA ASP A 177 33.43 15.48 19.23
C ASP A 177 33.42 15.53 20.76
N SER A 178 32.23 15.69 21.35
CA SER A 178 32.08 15.84 22.80
C SER A 178 32.47 14.58 23.56
N ASN A 179 32.19 13.40 22.99
CA ASN A 179 32.51 12.11 23.62
C ASN A 179 33.81 11.49 23.10
N LYS A 180 34.50 12.12 22.14
CA LYS A 180 35.70 11.61 21.46
C LYS A 180 35.51 10.20 20.89
N VAL A 181 34.35 9.96 20.28
CA VAL A 181 33.97 8.68 19.66
C VAL A 181 33.98 8.78 18.15
N ILE A 182 33.89 7.64 17.45
CA ILE A 182 33.88 7.59 15.99
C ILE A 182 32.56 6.95 15.52
N PHE A 183 31.84 7.69 14.69
CA PHE A 183 30.71 7.16 13.90
C PHE A 183 31.23 6.81 12.50
N PRO A 184 31.31 5.51 12.14
CA PRO A 184 31.81 5.13 10.81
C PRO A 184 30.95 5.64 9.66
N VAL A 185 29.66 5.84 9.93
CA VAL A 185 28.65 6.37 9.02
C VAL A 185 27.67 7.21 9.85
N PRO A 186 27.70 8.55 9.76
CA PRO A 186 26.82 9.43 10.53
C PRO A 186 25.42 9.46 9.89
N LYS A 187 24.62 8.40 10.12
CA LYS A 187 23.23 8.27 9.66
C LYS A 187 22.37 7.63 10.74
N LEU A 188 21.06 7.87 10.70
CA LEU A 188 20.07 7.06 11.43
C LEU A 188 19.87 5.71 10.72
N PHE A 189 20.13 4.61 11.42
CA PHE A 189 19.79 3.28 10.95
C PHE A 189 18.37 2.90 11.42
N VAL A 190 17.43 2.79 10.49
CA VAL A 190 16.05 2.38 10.78
C VAL A 190 15.92 0.88 10.52
N LEU A 191 15.69 0.12 11.57
CA LEU A 191 15.58 -1.34 11.56
C LEU A 191 14.16 -1.77 11.27
N ILE A 192 14.00 -2.64 10.27
CA ILE A 192 12.73 -3.14 9.76
C ILE A 192 12.78 -4.68 9.79
N PRO A 193 12.61 -5.31 10.98
CA PRO A 193 12.57 -6.76 11.14
C PRO A 193 11.30 -7.35 10.51
N LYS A 194 11.43 -8.42 9.73
CA LYS A 194 10.29 -9.12 9.11
C LYS A 194 9.30 -9.67 10.12
N SER A 195 9.76 -10.08 11.31
CA SER A 195 8.88 -10.61 12.36
C SER A 195 7.99 -9.55 13.01
N CYS A 196 8.25 -8.26 12.78
CA CYS A 196 7.69 -7.12 13.53
C CYS A 196 8.07 -7.09 15.02
N ILE A 197 9.02 -7.92 15.47
CA ILE A 197 9.48 -7.92 16.86
C ILE A 197 10.48 -6.78 17.04
N CYS A 198 10.05 -5.74 17.77
CA CYS A 198 10.88 -4.61 18.14
C CYS A 198 11.16 -4.67 19.64
N HIS A 199 12.43 -4.84 20.02
CA HIS A 199 12.86 -4.83 21.42
C HIS A 199 12.78 -3.40 21.99
N VAL A 200 12.64 -3.29 23.31
CA VAL A 200 12.57 -1.98 24.00
C VAL A 200 13.87 -1.20 23.85
N SER A 201 15.01 -1.90 23.86
CA SER A 201 16.32 -1.36 23.50
C SER A 201 17.02 -2.32 22.53
N LEU A 202 18.00 -1.81 21.77
CA LEU A 202 18.93 -2.64 21.00
C LEU A 202 19.94 -3.36 21.91
N LYS A 203 20.12 -2.89 23.14
CA LYS A 203 20.76 -3.68 24.20
C LYS A 203 19.75 -4.72 24.70
N ASP A 204 19.87 -5.93 24.18
CA ASP A 204 19.05 -7.07 24.54
C ASP A 204 19.94 -8.29 24.74
N ASN A 205 19.51 -9.27 25.54
CA ASN A 205 20.27 -10.50 25.77
C ASN A 205 20.54 -11.28 24.47
N ASN A 206 19.69 -11.09 23.45
CA ASN A 206 19.88 -11.67 22.13
C ASN A 206 21.02 -11.00 21.33
N PHE A 207 21.48 -9.81 21.74
CA PHE A 207 22.48 -8.99 21.04
C PHE A 207 23.63 -8.60 21.98
N PRO A 208 24.47 -9.56 22.43
CA PRO A 208 25.48 -9.32 23.48
C PRO A 208 26.56 -8.30 23.10
N ASN A 209 26.74 -8.04 21.80
CA ASN A 209 27.75 -7.12 21.27
C ASN A 209 27.24 -5.68 21.13
N ILE A 210 26.02 -5.38 21.60
CA ILE A 210 25.42 -4.05 21.56
C ILE A 210 25.23 -3.52 22.98
N GLU A 211 25.81 -2.35 23.25
CA GLU A 211 25.63 -1.62 24.51
C GLU A 211 24.93 -0.28 24.27
N ASP A 212 24.10 0.14 25.22
CA ASP A 212 23.51 1.48 25.21
C ASP A 212 24.62 2.55 25.36
N SER A 213 24.44 3.68 24.69
CA SER A 213 25.20 4.91 24.90
C SER A 213 24.26 6.06 25.25
N LYS A 214 24.80 7.26 25.47
CA LYS A 214 23.97 8.43 25.75
C LYS A 214 23.20 8.82 24.49
N ASP A 215 21.93 9.20 24.64
CA ASP A 215 21.13 9.74 23.53
C ASP A 215 21.77 11.00 22.93
N LEU A 216 21.44 11.28 21.66
CA LEU A 216 21.71 12.57 21.05
C LEU A 216 20.89 13.67 21.74
N ASP A 217 21.35 14.91 21.60
CA ASP A 217 20.57 16.07 22.05
C ASP A 217 19.22 16.11 21.34
N ALA A 218 18.20 16.59 22.06
CA ALA A 218 16.84 16.47 21.59
C ALA A 218 16.46 17.59 20.61
N ILE A 219 15.72 17.23 19.57
CA ILE A 219 15.10 18.20 18.65
C ILE A 219 13.72 18.57 19.22
N ILE A 220 13.45 19.87 19.36
CA ILE A 220 12.16 20.36 19.86
C ILE A 220 11.40 20.99 18.70
N GLN A 221 10.27 20.39 18.32
CA GLN A 221 9.42 20.92 17.24
C GLN A 221 7.99 21.11 17.71
N LYS A 222 7.39 22.24 17.37
CA LYS A 222 5.95 22.47 17.56
C LYS A 222 5.16 21.69 16.51
N VAL A 223 4.48 20.62 16.92
CA VAL A 223 3.69 19.73 16.05
C VAL A 223 2.28 19.61 16.59
N ALA A 224 1.30 19.92 15.74
CA ALA A 224 -0.12 19.92 16.09
C ALA A 224 -0.42 20.73 17.37
N GLY A 225 0.23 21.89 17.53
CA GLY A 225 0.01 22.81 18.66
C GLY A 225 0.86 22.53 19.91
N VAL A 226 1.60 21.42 19.97
CA VAL A 226 2.38 21.03 21.15
C VAL A 226 3.88 21.00 20.83
N ASN A 227 4.71 21.47 21.76
CA ASN A 227 6.17 21.30 21.67
C ASN A 227 6.52 19.84 21.95
N ARG A 228 6.91 19.11 20.92
CA ARG A 228 7.33 17.72 21.01
C ARG A 228 8.84 17.63 21.03
N LEU A 229 9.35 16.75 21.88
CA LEU A 229 10.77 16.51 22.06
C LEU A 229 11.13 15.16 21.43
N TYR A 230 11.98 15.18 20.41
CA TYR A 230 12.44 14.00 19.69
C TYR A 230 13.89 13.71 20.08
N ARG A 231 14.17 12.46 20.45
CA ARG A 231 15.52 11.97 20.77
C ARG A 231 15.82 10.74 19.93
N ASN A 232 17.08 10.58 19.58
CA ASN A 232 17.58 9.36 18.96
C ASN A 232 18.66 8.76 19.85
N SER A 233 18.60 7.45 20.02
CA SER A 233 19.52 6.72 20.88
C SER A 233 20.79 6.33 20.11
N VAL A 234 21.91 6.42 20.80
CA VAL A 234 23.21 5.99 20.31
C VAL A 234 23.56 4.65 20.94
N TYR A 235 24.11 3.76 20.14
CA TYR A 235 24.54 2.43 20.58
C TYR A 235 26.00 2.21 20.24
N LYS A 236 26.66 1.46 21.11
CA LYS A 236 28.03 1.01 20.95
C LYS A 236 28.01 -0.44 20.49
N ILE A 237 28.67 -0.72 19.37
CA ILE A 237 28.85 -2.06 18.83
C ILE A 237 30.30 -2.50 19.06
N ILE A 238 30.47 -3.63 19.73
CA ILE A 238 31.77 -4.23 20.03
C ILE A 238 32.06 -5.30 18.98
N ASP A 239 33.07 -5.07 18.14
CA ASP A 239 33.63 -6.09 17.24
C ASP A 239 34.99 -6.52 17.82
N GLU A 240 35.10 -7.78 18.22
CA GLU A 240 36.31 -8.35 18.85
C GLU A 240 37.58 -8.13 18.01
N ASN A 241 37.45 -8.04 16.68
CA ASN A 241 38.59 -7.92 15.77
C ASN A 241 38.84 -6.50 15.27
N LYS A 242 37.79 -5.67 15.23
CA LYS A 242 37.85 -4.33 14.58
C LYS A 242 37.63 -3.16 15.55
N GLY A 243 37.40 -3.46 16.81
CA GLY A 243 37.23 -2.47 17.87
C GLY A 243 35.77 -2.04 18.05
N THR A 244 35.61 -0.85 18.64
CA THR A 244 34.30 -0.31 19.01
C THR A 244 33.80 0.68 17.97
N PHE A 245 32.52 0.56 17.61
CA PHE A 245 31.84 1.48 16.70
C PHE A 245 30.60 2.08 17.34
N TYR A 246 30.30 3.34 16.99
CA TYR A 246 29.08 3.99 17.44
C TYR A 246 28.09 4.13 16.29
N VAL A 247 26.81 3.92 16.59
CA VAL A 247 25.70 4.03 15.63
C VAL A 247 24.52 4.75 16.25
N CYS A 248 23.80 5.53 15.45
CA CYS A 248 22.48 6.03 15.77
C CYS A 248 21.47 5.10 15.11
N ALA A 249 20.67 4.38 15.89
CA ALA A 249 19.81 3.32 15.35
C ALA A 249 18.49 3.20 16.13
N GLU A 250 17.43 2.78 15.45
CA GLU A 250 16.13 2.54 16.08
C GLU A 250 15.32 1.51 15.30
N PHE A 251 14.36 0.87 15.97
CA PHE A 251 13.33 0.10 15.27
C PHE A 251 12.30 1.04 14.63
N ALA A 252 11.80 0.67 13.45
CA ALA A 252 10.65 1.33 12.87
C ALA A 252 9.43 1.15 13.78
N THR A 253 9.11 2.17 14.57
CA THR A 253 7.96 2.19 15.51
C THR A 253 6.64 1.69 14.90
N PRO A 254 6.29 1.95 13.62
CA PRO A 254 5.09 1.38 13.01
C PRO A 254 4.98 -0.14 13.10
N LEU A 255 6.10 -0.88 13.03
CA LEU A 255 6.10 -2.34 13.11
C LEU A 255 5.75 -2.84 14.52
N LEU A 256 6.21 -2.13 15.56
CA LEU A 256 5.79 -2.41 16.93
C LEU A 256 4.27 -2.28 17.07
N ARG A 257 3.69 -1.21 16.48
CA ARG A 257 2.24 -1.01 16.51
C ARG A 257 1.48 -2.05 15.70
N LEU A 258 2.01 -2.45 14.54
CA LEU A 258 1.46 -3.55 13.75
C LEU A 258 1.45 -4.86 14.55
N LYS A 259 2.56 -5.20 15.23
CA LYS A 259 2.65 -6.38 16.11
C LYS A 259 1.60 -6.34 17.23
N GLN A 260 1.51 -5.22 17.95
CA GLN A 260 0.50 -5.03 19.00
C GLN A 260 -0.92 -5.17 18.45
N ARG A 261 -1.19 -4.69 17.23
CA ARG A 261 -2.50 -4.85 16.60
C ARG A 261 -2.83 -6.29 16.25
N MET A 262 -1.84 -7.05 15.77
CA MET A 262 -1.98 -8.49 15.46
C MET A 262 -2.18 -9.34 16.73
N GLU A 263 -1.64 -8.92 17.87
CA GLU A 263 -1.81 -9.61 19.16
C GLU A 263 -3.19 -9.37 19.81
N PHE A 264 -3.95 -8.39 19.33
CA PHE A 264 -5.28 -8.06 19.87
C PHE A 264 -6.39 -8.91 19.23
N SER A 265 -7.37 -9.36 20.02
CA SER A 265 -8.48 -10.20 19.51
C SER A 265 -9.37 -9.47 18.50
N GLY A 266 -9.66 -10.13 17.36
CA GLY A 266 -10.60 -9.65 16.34
C GLY A 266 -10.32 -10.23 14.95
N SER A 267 -11.32 -10.18 14.07
CA SER A 267 -11.21 -10.64 12.66
C SER A 267 -10.05 -9.97 11.92
N ASP A 268 -9.86 -8.68 12.13
CA ASP A 268 -8.84 -7.89 11.43
C ASP A 268 -7.42 -8.30 11.85
N ALA A 269 -7.24 -8.76 13.09
CA ALA A 269 -5.93 -9.19 13.59
C ALA A 269 -5.48 -10.50 12.91
N VAL A 270 -6.42 -11.41 12.65
CA VAL A 270 -6.17 -12.63 11.88
C VAL A 270 -5.77 -12.29 10.44
N CYS A 271 -6.50 -11.37 9.80
CA CYS A 271 -6.18 -10.89 8.45
C CYS A 271 -4.77 -10.26 8.38
N LEU A 272 -4.46 -9.34 9.30
CA LEU A 272 -3.15 -8.70 9.39
C LEU A 272 -2.02 -9.72 9.62
N SER A 273 -2.27 -10.75 10.43
CA SER A 273 -1.28 -11.81 10.69
C SER A 273 -0.98 -12.63 9.44
N HIS A 274 -2.01 -12.99 8.67
CA HIS A 274 -1.83 -13.69 7.39
C HIS A 274 -1.12 -12.84 6.33
N GLN A 275 -1.33 -11.53 6.33
CA GLN A 275 -0.75 -10.60 5.36
C GLN A 275 0.53 -9.92 5.85
N LYS A 276 1.05 -10.28 7.03
CA LYS A 276 2.17 -9.60 7.70
C LYS A 276 3.35 -9.35 6.77
N ASP A 277 3.82 -10.39 6.08
CA ASP A 277 5.03 -10.29 5.25
C ASP A 277 4.85 -9.31 4.09
N GLU A 278 3.67 -9.30 3.46
CA GLU A 278 3.32 -8.35 2.41
C GLU A 278 3.23 -6.93 2.95
N ILE A 279 2.59 -6.74 4.12
CA ILE A 279 2.46 -5.44 4.78
C ILE A 279 3.84 -4.86 5.12
N VAL A 280 4.75 -5.66 5.70
CA VAL A 280 6.09 -5.20 6.07
C VAL A 280 6.94 -4.91 4.82
N LEU A 281 6.89 -5.78 3.81
CA LEU A 281 7.59 -5.54 2.55
C LEU A 281 7.09 -4.25 1.89
N LYS A 282 5.78 -4.04 1.86
CA LYS A 282 5.17 -2.85 1.28
C LYS A 282 5.51 -1.59 2.07
N PHE A 283 5.53 -1.67 3.40
CA PHE A 283 6.04 -0.61 4.27
C PHE A 283 7.47 -0.21 3.89
N TYR A 284 8.38 -1.19 3.76
CA TYR A 284 9.77 -0.94 3.36
C TYR A 284 9.87 -0.31 1.97
N LEU A 285 9.22 -0.88 0.96
CA LEU A 285 9.29 -0.40 -0.42
C LEU A 285 8.70 1.02 -0.54
N THR A 286 7.57 1.29 0.11
CA THR A 286 6.95 2.61 0.10
C THR A 286 7.81 3.63 0.84
N LEU A 287 8.41 3.27 1.99
CA LEU A 287 9.31 4.17 2.72
C LEU A 287 10.58 4.46 1.92
N ASN A 288 11.16 3.46 1.26
CA ASN A 288 12.31 3.64 0.38
C ASN A 288 11.97 4.57 -0.80
N LYS A 289 10.80 4.39 -1.43
CA LYS A 289 10.31 5.29 -2.49
C LYS A 289 10.13 6.72 -1.99
N LEU A 290 9.60 6.93 -0.79
CA LEU A 290 9.46 8.26 -0.20
C LEU A 290 10.84 8.94 -0.01
N LEU A 291 11.85 8.19 0.45
CA LEU A 291 13.22 8.71 0.56
C LEU A 291 13.88 8.99 -0.80
N GLU A 292 13.55 8.22 -1.84
CA GLU A 292 14.04 8.48 -3.21
C GLU A 292 13.40 9.72 -3.83
N LEU A 293 12.11 9.96 -3.55
CA LEU A 293 11.39 11.17 -3.99
C LEU A 293 11.87 12.44 -3.28
N HIS A 294 12.52 12.29 -2.12
CA HIS A 294 13.03 13.38 -1.30
C HIS A 294 14.55 13.20 -1.06
N PRO A 295 15.38 13.46 -2.08
CA PRO A 295 16.82 13.22 -2.02
C PRO A 295 17.52 13.95 -0.87
N GLU A 296 16.96 15.06 -0.39
CA GLU A 296 17.42 15.80 0.78
C GLU A 296 17.45 14.97 2.08
N PHE A 297 16.71 13.86 2.18
CA PHE A 297 16.71 12.98 3.36
C PHE A 297 17.58 11.73 3.19
N ARG A 298 17.96 11.39 1.96
CA ARG A 298 18.67 10.14 1.63
C ARG A 298 20.02 10.02 2.35
N ASP A 299 20.65 11.15 2.64
CA ASP A 299 21.93 11.17 3.32
C ASP A 299 21.86 11.16 4.84
N PHE A 300 20.66 11.28 5.41
CA PHE A 300 20.45 11.30 6.86
C PHE A 300 20.06 9.96 7.45
N CYS A 301 19.48 9.03 6.66
CA CYS A 301 19.05 7.74 7.16
C CYS A 301 19.39 6.57 6.23
N SER A 302 19.41 5.36 6.78
CA SER A 302 19.57 4.09 6.07
C SER A 302 18.54 3.09 6.59
N LEU A 303 17.66 2.63 5.70
CA LEU A 303 16.71 1.57 6.01
C LEU A 303 17.42 0.20 5.98
N ILE A 304 17.18 -0.64 6.99
CA ILE A 304 17.66 -2.02 7.06
C ILE A 304 16.43 -2.93 7.15
N TYR A 305 16.02 -3.49 6.01
CA TYR A 305 15.03 -4.55 5.94
C TYR A 305 15.72 -5.91 5.98
N TYR A 306 15.39 -6.74 6.98
CA TYR A 306 16.10 -7.99 7.21
C TYR A 306 15.20 -9.05 7.85
N ASP A 307 15.60 -10.30 7.64
CA ASP A 307 15.06 -11.42 8.39
C ASP A 307 15.76 -11.51 9.75
N ASP A 308 15.03 -11.20 10.80
CA ASP A 308 15.56 -11.14 12.16
C ASP A 308 15.60 -12.50 12.85
N LEU A 309 14.96 -13.52 12.26
CA LEU A 309 14.95 -14.89 12.78
C LEU A 309 15.74 -15.83 11.84
N ASP A 310 16.36 -16.85 12.42
CA ASP A 310 16.93 -17.97 11.67
C ASP A 310 15.89 -19.06 11.40
N ASP A 311 16.27 -20.11 10.65
CA ASP A 311 15.38 -21.22 10.31
C ASP A 311 14.89 -22.01 11.55
N ARG A 312 15.50 -21.76 12.71
CA ARG A 312 15.15 -22.38 14.01
C ARG A 312 14.36 -21.41 14.90
N GLY A 313 14.08 -20.19 14.45
CA GLY A 313 13.37 -19.16 15.20
C GLY A 313 14.21 -18.39 16.22
N HIS A 314 15.54 -18.49 16.18
CA HIS A 314 16.41 -17.68 17.03
C HIS A 314 16.72 -16.32 16.38
N PHE A 315 16.88 -15.29 17.21
CA PHE A 315 17.27 -13.99 16.73
C PHE A 315 18.67 -14.00 16.12
N ARG A 316 18.79 -13.42 14.93
CA ARG A 316 20.09 -13.20 14.29
C ARG A 316 20.82 -12.07 15.00
N ASP A 317 22.15 -12.20 15.07
CA ASP A 317 23.00 -11.20 15.70
C ASP A 317 22.92 -9.85 14.97
N LEU A 318 22.21 -8.91 15.60
CA LEU A 318 21.97 -7.57 15.07
C LEU A 318 23.24 -6.74 14.91
N SER A 319 24.27 -7.00 15.73
CA SER A 319 25.56 -6.32 15.62
C SER A 319 26.20 -6.59 14.26
N ARG A 320 26.15 -7.83 13.78
CA ARG A 320 26.67 -8.24 12.47
C ARG A 320 25.88 -7.60 11.33
N ILE A 321 24.56 -7.47 11.47
CA ILE A 321 23.70 -6.85 10.47
C ILE A 321 24.05 -5.37 10.32
N LEU A 322 24.18 -4.64 11.43
CA LEU A 322 24.59 -3.23 11.46
C LEU A 322 26.00 -3.04 10.89
N LEU A 323 26.99 -3.84 11.33
CA LEU A 323 28.37 -3.76 10.83
C LEU A 323 28.47 -4.08 9.33
N SER A 324 27.70 -5.05 8.85
CA SER A 324 27.60 -5.36 7.42
C SER A 324 27.08 -4.16 6.63
N GLN A 325 26.00 -3.52 7.10
CA GLN A 325 25.43 -2.34 6.46
C GLN A 325 26.41 -1.16 6.47
N ILE A 326 27.09 -0.91 7.59
CA ILE A 326 28.14 0.12 7.70
C ILE A 326 29.24 -0.14 6.66
N SER A 327 29.71 -1.39 6.55
CA SER A 327 30.77 -1.74 5.60
C SER A 327 30.35 -1.50 4.14
N LYS A 328 29.09 -1.81 3.81
CA LYS A 328 28.50 -1.59 2.48
C LYS A 328 28.42 -0.09 2.16
N LEU A 329 27.94 0.73 3.10
CA LEU A 329 27.84 2.18 2.91
C LEU A 329 29.22 2.85 2.79
N ARG A 330 30.20 2.45 3.61
CA ARG A 330 31.58 2.97 3.50
C ARG A 330 32.22 2.66 2.15
N ARG A 331 31.98 1.47 1.59
CA ARG A 331 32.45 1.12 0.24
C ARG A 331 31.77 1.98 -0.83
N SER A 332 30.46 2.17 -0.72
CA SER A 332 29.70 3.02 -1.65
C SER A 332 30.14 4.49 -1.64
N ASN A 333 30.49 5.04 -0.48
CA ASN A 333 30.98 6.42 -0.38
C ASN A 333 32.36 6.56 -1.01
N LYS A 334 33.28 5.63 -0.72
CA LYS A 334 34.62 5.60 -1.34
C LYS A 334 34.60 5.45 -2.87
N SER A 335 33.59 4.78 -3.43
CA SER A 335 33.44 4.69 -4.89
C SER A 335 32.91 5.99 -5.51
N LYS A 336 32.11 6.77 -4.79
CA LYS A 336 31.62 8.08 -5.25
C LYS A 336 32.75 9.11 -5.25
N GLU A 337 33.54 9.16 -4.17
CA GLU A 337 34.70 10.06 -4.02
C GLU A 337 35.82 9.80 -5.05
N LYS A 338 35.84 8.64 -5.71
CA LYS A 338 36.81 8.30 -6.77
C LYS A 338 36.30 8.59 -8.18
N ALA A 339 35.01 8.84 -8.33
CA ALA A 339 34.35 9.09 -9.61
C ALA A 339 34.12 10.61 -9.86
N GLU A 340 34.15 11.40 -8.79
CA GLU A 340 34.34 12.86 -8.79
C GLU A 340 35.84 13.19 -8.84
#